data_AF-A0ABC8RF36-F1
#
_entry.id   AF-A0ABC8RF36-F1
#
_cell.length_a   1.000
_cell.length_b   1.000
_cell.length_c   1.000
_cell.angle_alpha   90.00
_cell.angle_beta   90.00
_cell.angle_gamma   90.00
#
_symmetry.space_group_name_H-M   'P 1'
#
loop_
_entity.id
_entity.type
_entity.pdbx_description
1 polymer ?
#
loop_
_entity_poly.entity_id
_entity_poly.type
_entity_poly.pdbx_seq_one_letter_code
_entity_poly.pdbx_strand_id
1 'polypeptide(L)'
;MIMVSAVKWVDEVIPDAPYAITEDFMKKLFDEYNIDYIIHGDDPCILPDGTDAYALAKKAGRYKQIKRTEGVSSTDIVGRMLLCVRERSTSDSNNHSSLQRQFSHGHSQKSEDGASGSGTRISHFLPTSRRIVQFSNGKGPGPDARIVYIDGAFDLFHAGHVEILRLARGLGDFLLVGIHTDQTVR
;
A
#
# COMPACT_ATOMS: atom_id res chain seq x y z
N MET A 1 -12.42 3.71 8.30
CA MET A 1 -12.73 3.06 7.01
C MET A 1 -12.38 3.88 5.78
N ILE A 2 -12.17 5.21 5.88
CA ILE A 2 -11.94 6.13 4.75
C ILE A 2 -10.89 5.64 3.73
N MET A 3 -9.74 5.14 4.20
CA MET A 3 -8.66 4.71 3.29
C MET A 3 -9.06 3.54 2.39
N VAL A 4 -9.70 2.51 2.95
CA VAL A 4 -10.08 1.30 2.20
C VAL A 4 -11.20 1.63 1.22
N SER A 5 -12.21 2.39 1.66
CA SER A 5 -13.33 2.82 0.80
C SER A 5 -12.91 3.76 -0.32
N ALA A 6 -11.75 4.42 -0.22
CA ALA A 6 -11.26 5.33 -1.26
C ALA A 6 -10.48 4.60 -2.38
N VAL A 7 -10.16 3.32 -2.21
CA VAL A 7 -9.52 2.53 -3.25
C VAL A 7 -10.54 2.24 -4.35
N LYS A 8 -10.24 2.63 -5.59
CA LYS A 8 -11.18 2.57 -6.73
C LYS A 8 -11.79 1.20 -7.07
N TRP A 9 -11.21 0.12 -6.55
CA TRP A 9 -11.69 -1.25 -6.76
C TRP A 9 -12.56 -1.77 -5.61
N VAL A 10 -12.77 -0.97 -4.55
CA VAL A 10 -13.56 -1.34 -3.38
C VAL A 10 -14.97 -0.77 -3.55
N ASP A 11 -15.97 -1.65 -3.57
CA ASP A 11 -17.38 -1.27 -3.62
C ASP A 11 -17.98 -1.06 -2.21
N GLU A 12 -17.69 -1.96 -1.28
CA GLU A 12 -18.18 -1.94 0.11
C GLU A 12 -17.08 -2.35 1.09
N VAL A 13 -17.17 -1.84 2.33
CA VAL A 13 -16.25 -2.19 3.43
C VAL A 13 -17.04 -2.79 4.58
N ILE A 14 -16.77 -4.05 4.90
CA ILE A 14 -17.33 -4.72 6.10
C ILE A 14 -16.45 -4.35 7.31
N PRO A 15 -16.98 -3.63 8.31
CA PRO A 15 -16.23 -3.30 9.53
C PRO A 15 -16.08 -4.53 10.44
N ASP A 16 -15.10 -4.47 11.34
CA ASP A 16 -14.91 -5.43 12.43
C ASP A 16 -14.86 -6.90 11.99
N ALA A 17 -14.27 -7.15 10.81
CA ALA A 17 -14.05 -8.50 10.33
C ALA A 17 -13.10 -9.27 11.28
N PRO A 18 -13.41 -10.52 11.65
CA PRO A 18 -12.57 -11.31 12.52
C PRO A 18 -11.24 -11.64 11.84
N TYR A 19 -10.19 -11.85 12.64
CA TYR A 19 -8.86 -12.17 12.12
C TYR A 19 -8.83 -13.52 11.37
N ALA A 20 -9.54 -14.52 11.89
CA ALA A 20 -9.69 -15.83 11.25
C ALA A 20 -11.09 -15.98 10.65
N ILE A 21 -11.19 -16.72 9.54
CA ILE A 21 -12.50 -17.08 8.98
C ILE A 21 -13.11 -18.18 9.85
N THR A 22 -14.02 -17.79 10.75
CA THR A 22 -14.81 -18.71 11.57
C THR A 22 -16.01 -19.25 10.78
N GLU A 23 -16.64 -20.32 11.27
CA GLU A 23 -17.84 -20.88 10.62
C GLU A 23 -18.98 -19.86 10.55
N ASP A 24 -19.22 -19.12 11.63
CA ASP A 24 -20.28 -18.11 11.69
C ASP A 24 -20.01 -16.95 10.73
N PHE A 25 -18.75 -16.49 10.65
CA PHE A 25 -18.40 -15.44 9.70
C PHE A 25 -18.45 -15.94 8.26
N MET A 26 -18.07 -17.20 8.02
CA MET A 26 -18.16 -17.82 6.70
C MET A 26 -19.62 -17.91 6.21
N LYS A 27 -20.56 -18.27 7.09
CA LYS A 27 -22.00 -18.23 6.79
C LYS A 27 -22.44 -16.80 6.47
N LYS A 28 -22.05 -15.82 7.28
CA LYS A 28 -22.34 -14.41 6.99
C LYS A 28 -21.86 -13.99 5.61
N LEU A 29 -20.61 -14.31 5.25
CA LEU A 29 -20.03 -13.96 3.95
C LEU A 29 -20.79 -14.60 2.77
N PHE A 30 -21.21 -15.85 2.91
CA PHE A 30 -21.80 -16.61 1.80
C PHE A 30 -23.31 -16.50 1.70
N ASP A 31 -24.01 -16.42 2.83
CA ASP A 31 -25.47 -16.44 2.88
C ASP A 31 -26.04 -15.02 2.89
N GLU A 32 -25.41 -14.08 3.61
CA GLU A 32 -25.88 -12.69 3.69
C GLU A 32 -25.26 -11.82 2.58
N TYR A 33 -23.94 -11.89 2.40
CA TYR A 33 -23.24 -11.07 1.39
C TYR A 33 -23.13 -11.75 0.01
N ASN A 34 -23.55 -13.00 -0.13
CA ASN A 34 -23.48 -13.76 -1.39
C ASN A 34 -22.08 -13.75 -2.04
N ILE A 35 -21.02 -13.85 -1.25
CA ILE A 35 -19.64 -13.79 -1.74
C ILE A 35 -19.24 -15.11 -2.42
N ASP A 36 -18.63 -15.03 -3.60
CA ASP A 36 -18.17 -16.20 -4.36
C ASP A 36 -16.83 -16.80 -3.89
N TYR A 37 -15.87 -15.92 -3.62
CA TYR A 37 -14.49 -16.30 -3.29
C TYR A 37 -13.90 -15.35 -2.26
N ILE A 38 -13.08 -15.91 -1.37
CA ILE A 38 -12.20 -15.18 -0.45
C ILE A 38 -10.82 -15.12 -1.09
N ILE A 39 -10.24 -13.91 -1.16
CA ILE A 39 -8.92 -13.67 -1.75
C ILE A 39 -7.95 -13.20 -0.66
N HIS A 40 -6.74 -13.73 -0.65
CA HIS A 40 -5.66 -13.27 0.21
C HIS A 40 -4.31 -13.33 -0.52
N GLY A 41 -3.30 -12.66 0.03
CA GLY A 41 -1.91 -12.81 -0.40
C GLY A 41 -1.38 -14.24 -0.25
N ASP A 42 -0.26 -14.52 -0.88
CA ASP A 42 0.47 -15.79 -0.81
C ASP A 42 1.32 -15.96 0.46
N ASP A 43 1.32 -14.96 1.36
CA ASP A 43 1.95 -15.04 2.68
C ASP A 43 1.21 -16.05 3.58
N PRO A 44 1.93 -16.93 4.32
CA PRO A 44 1.31 -17.84 5.30
C PRO A 44 0.57 -17.09 6.40
N CYS A 45 -0.71 -17.41 6.61
CA CYS A 45 -1.53 -16.83 7.68
C CYS A 45 -1.86 -17.90 8.72
N ILE A 46 -1.02 -17.99 9.75
CA ILE A 46 -1.06 -19.03 10.77
C ILE A 46 -1.54 -18.45 12.11
N LEU A 47 -2.44 -19.17 12.77
CA LEU A 47 -2.97 -18.86 14.09
C LEU A 47 -2.00 -19.35 15.19
N PRO A 48 -2.16 -18.89 16.46
CA PRO A 48 -1.27 -19.30 17.55
C PRO A 48 -1.19 -20.80 17.81
N ASP A 49 -2.23 -21.55 17.42
CA ASP A 49 -2.30 -23.01 17.51
C ASP A 49 -1.64 -23.74 16.32
N GLY A 50 -1.05 -23.00 15.38
CA GLY A 50 -0.43 -23.53 14.17
C GLY A 50 -1.39 -23.79 13.01
N THR A 51 -2.68 -23.51 13.17
CA THR A 51 -3.69 -23.72 12.11
C THR A 51 -3.76 -22.55 11.14
N ASP A 52 -4.25 -22.81 9.93
CA ASP A 52 -4.39 -21.78 8.90
C ASP A 52 -5.66 -20.96 9.11
N ALA A 53 -5.54 -19.63 9.15
CA ALA A 53 -6.67 -18.71 9.38
C ALA A 53 -7.79 -18.81 8.31
N TYR A 54 -7.47 -19.37 7.14
CA TYR A 54 -8.38 -19.57 6.01
C TYR A 54 -8.69 -21.05 5.74
N ALA A 55 -8.37 -21.96 6.66
CA ALA A 55 -8.57 -23.40 6.49
C ALA A 55 -10.00 -23.77 6.04
N LEU A 56 -11.02 -23.14 6.65
CA LEU A 56 -12.43 -23.39 6.30
C LEU A 56 -12.75 -22.98 4.86
N ALA A 57 -12.31 -21.79 4.45
CA ALA A 57 -12.51 -21.27 3.09
C ALA A 57 -11.80 -22.13 2.03
N LYS A 58 -10.58 -22.59 2.35
CA LYS A 58 -9.80 -23.49 1.50
C LYS A 58 -10.49 -24.85 1.35
N LYS A 59 -10.96 -25.43 2.46
CA LYS A 59 -11.70 -26.70 2.45
C LYS A 59 -13.00 -26.62 1.64
N ALA A 60 -13.67 -25.47 1.67
CA ALA A 60 -14.86 -25.20 0.85
C ALA A 60 -14.56 -24.96 -0.64
N GLY A 61 -13.28 -24.88 -1.05
CA GLY A 61 -12.91 -24.58 -2.44
C GLY A 61 -13.18 -23.13 -2.86
N ARG A 62 -13.45 -22.24 -1.90
CA ARG A 62 -13.82 -20.82 -2.14
C ARG A 62 -12.70 -19.85 -1.75
N TYR A 63 -11.45 -20.27 -1.90
CA TYR A 63 -10.28 -19.46 -1.58
C TYR A 63 -9.36 -19.31 -2.79
N LYS A 64 -8.88 -18.09 -3.06
CA LYS A 64 -7.91 -17.77 -4.13
C LYS A 64 -6.74 -16.98 -3.58
N GLN A 65 -5.57 -17.17 -4.18
CA GLN A 65 -4.34 -16.47 -3.80
C GLN A 65 -3.92 -15.48 -4.88
N ILE A 66 -3.39 -14.35 -4.44
CA ILE A 66 -2.74 -13.36 -5.29
C ILE A 66 -1.30 -13.16 -4.82
N LYS A 67 -0.39 -12.89 -5.77
CA LYS A 67 1.01 -12.66 -5.45
C LYS A 67 1.21 -11.34 -4.72
N ARG A 68 2.15 -11.33 -3.78
CA ARG A 68 2.65 -10.12 -3.13
C ARG A 68 3.11 -9.07 -4.16
N THR A 69 2.89 -7.80 -3.83
CA THR A 69 3.39 -6.68 -4.64
C THR A 69 4.86 -6.42 -4.35
N GLU A 70 5.70 -6.61 -5.37
CA GLU A 70 7.13 -6.34 -5.28
C GLU A 70 7.47 -4.86 -5.02
N GLY A 71 8.53 -4.63 -4.24
CA GLY A 71 9.15 -3.33 -4.04
C GLY A 71 8.49 -2.42 -2.99
N VAL A 72 7.50 -2.92 -2.23
CA VAL A 72 6.89 -2.18 -1.11
C VAL A 72 6.44 -3.13 0.01
N SER A 73 6.69 -2.73 1.26
CA SER A 73 6.14 -3.37 2.46
C SER A 73 6.05 -2.39 3.61
N SER A 74 5.20 -2.65 4.60
CA SER A 74 5.12 -1.81 5.81
C SER A 74 6.46 -1.77 6.56
N THR A 75 7.19 -2.88 6.61
CA THR A 75 8.53 -2.95 7.22
C THR A 75 9.54 -2.08 6.49
N ASP A 76 9.53 -2.10 5.16
CA ASP A 76 10.38 -1.23 4.33
C ASP A 76 10.05 0.26 4.58
N ILE A 77 8.76 0.63 4.57
CA ILE A 77 8.32 2.00 4.84
C ILE A 77 8.77 2.45 6.25
N VAL A 78 8.58 1.63 7.28
CA VAL A 78 9.05 1.92 8.63
C VAL A 78 10.57 2.08 8.66
N GLY A 79 11.31 1.23 7.95
CA GLY A 79 12.76 1.36 7.78
C GLY A 79 13.17 2.71 7.20
N ARG A 80 12.47 3.17 6.16
CA ARG A 80 12.71 4.51 5.56
C ARG A 80 12.41 5.64 6.55
N MET A 81 11.30 5.56 7.29
CA MET A 81 10.96 6.54 8.32
C MET A 81 12.05 6.64 9.40
N LEU A 82 12.56 5.49 9.88
CA LEU A 82 13.63 5.45 10.89
C LEU A 82 14.93 6.07 10.38
N LEU A 83 15.25 5.90 9.09
CA LEU A 83 16.43 6.53 8.48
C LEU A 83 16.28 8.06 8.39
N CYS A 84 15.10 8.56 8.01
CA CYS A 84 14.82 10.01 8.01
C CYS A 84 14.97 10.64 9.41
N VAL A 85 14.57 9.94 10.49
CA VAL A 85 14.75 10.43 11.87
C VAL A 85 16.23 10.48 12.25
N ARG A 86 17.00 9.46 11.89
CA ARG A 86 18.41 9.36 12.25
C ARG A 86 19.30 10.37 11.52
N GLU A 87 19.01 10.66 10.25
CA GLU A 87 19.75 11.68 9.48
C GLU A 87 19.61 13.08 10.12
N ARG A 88 18.43 13.40 10.68
CA ARG A 88 18.24 14.63 11.47
C ARG A 88 19.10 14.65 12.74
N SER A 89 19.32 13.50 13.39
CA SER A 89 20.13 13.41 14.61
C SER A 89 21.63 13.55 14.35
N THR A 90 22.13 13.01 13.22
CA THR A 90 23.56 13.09 12.85
C THR A 90 24.00 14.49 12.41
N SER A 91 23.06 15.38 12.12
CA SER A 91 23.36 16.80 11.92
C SER A 91 23.81 17.48 13.22
N ASP A 92 23.46 16.89 14.38
CA ASP A 92 23.78 17.42 15.71
C ASP A 92 24.79 16.58 16.51
N SER A 93 25.17 15.36 16.10
CA SER A 93 26.15 14.56 16.85
C SER A 93 26.81 13.46 16.01
N ASN A 94 28.15 13.47 15.96
CA ASN A 94 28.99 12.39 15.43
C ASN A 94 28.80 11.08 16.22
N ASN A 95 28.85 9.97 15.48
CA ASN A 95 28.81 8.54 15.89
C ASN A 95 27.43 7.92 16.13
N HIS A 96 27.05 6.96 15.28
CA HIS A 96 26.77 5.56 15.68
C HIS A 96 26.35 4.71 14.46
N SER A 97 27.30 4.13 13.69
CA SER A 97 27.05 3.39 12.45
C SER A 97 26.54 1.94 12.60
N SER A 98 26.08 1.50 13.77
CA SER A 98 25.97 0.05 14.06
C SER A 98 24.61 -0.61 13.81
N LEU A 99 23.50 0.13 13.70
CA LEU A 99 22.15 -0.50 13.63
C LEU A 99 21.65 -0.88 12.23
N GLN A 100 22.34 -0.48 11.15
CA GLN A 100 21.92 -0.78 9.77
C GLN A 100 21.95 -2.29 9.45
N ARG A 101 22.68 -3.10 10.24
CA ARG A 101 22.83 -4.55 9.99
C ARG A 101 21.74 -5.45 10.56
N GLN A 102 20.91 -4.98 11.50
CA GLN A 102 20.02 -5.91 12.23
C GLN A 102 18.66 -6.18 11.57
N PHE A 103 18.16 -5.31 10.70
CA PHE A 103 16.87 -5.52 10.02
C PHE A 103 16.98 -6.27 8.68
N SER A 104 18.20 -6.57 8.21
CA SER A 104 18.45 -7.18 6.89
C SER A 104 18.57 -8.72 6.91
N HIS A 105 18.25 -9.39 8.03
CA HIS A 105 18.20 -10.86 8.08
C HIS A 105 16.87 -11.41 7.54
N GLY A 106 16.48 -10.94 6.35
CA GLY A 106 15.39 -11.45 5.53
C GLY A 106 15.88 -11.55 4.09
N HIS A 107 16.37 -12.73 3.73
CA HIS A 107 16.71 -13.23 2.38
C HIS A 107 16.74 -12.19 1.24
N SER A 108 17.87 -11.53 1.02
CA SER A 108 18.21 -10.89 -0.27
C SER A 108 19.73 -10.80 -0.41
N GLN A 109 20.24 -11.29 -1.53
CA GLN A 109 21.65 -11.32 -1.87
C GLN A 109 22.27 -9.92 -1.78
N LYS A 110 23.47 -9.84 -1.21
CA LYS A 110 24.30 -8.64 -1.20
C LYS A 110 24.60 -8.20 -2.63
N SER A 111 24.13 -7.01 -3.00
CA SER A 111 24.69 -6.23 -4.10
C SER A 111 25.61 -5.19 -3.48
N GLU A 112 26.92 -5.33 -3.69
CA GLU A 112 27.87 -4.25 -3.46
C GLU A 112 27.73 -3.26 -4.61
N ASP A 113 27.29 -2.04 -4.32
CA ASP A 113 27.54 -0.92 -5.21
C ASP A 113 27.86 0.32 -4.38
N GLY A 114 29.10 0.78 -4.55
CA GLY A 114 29.57 2.06 -4.04
C GLY A 114 28.91 3.18 -4.83
N ALA A 115 27.98 3.89 -4.20
CA ALA A 115 27.56 5.20 -4.67
C ALA A 115 27.31 6.11 -3.45
N SER A 116 28.23 7.06 -3.28
CA SER A 116 28.08 8.23 -2.43
C SER A 116 26.90 9.06 -2.95
N GLY A 117 25.71 8.80 -2.40
CA GLY A 117 24.50 9.58 -2.66
C GLY A 117 23.84 9.89 -1.34
N SER A 118 23.99 11.13 -0.86
CA SER A 118 23.26 11.68 0.28
C SER A 118 21.77 11.76 -0.07
N GLY A 119 21.03 10.67 -0.02
CA GLY A 119 19.60 10.65 -0.28
C GLY A 119 18.98 9.29 0.03
N THR A 120 17.81 9.32 0.65
CA THR A 120 16.99 8.17 1.05
C THR A 120 16.34 7.44 -0.15
N ARG A 121 17.03 7.37 -1.30
CA ARG A 121 16.61 6.58 -2.47
C ARG A 121 16.81 5.09 -2.20
N ILE A 122 15.94 4.58 -1.34
CA ILE A 122 15.97 3.21 -0.81
C ILE A 122 14.84 2.37 -1.44
N SER A 123 14.00 2.97 -2.27
CA SER A 123 12.94 2.24 -2.96
C SER A 123 13.50 1.33 -4.04
N HIS A 124 13.25 0.03 -3.88
CA HIS A 124 13.51 -0.99 -4.91
C HIS A 124 12.27 -1.24 -5.81
N PHE A 125 11.27 -0.35 -5.76
CA PHE A 125 10.09 -0.46 -6.62
C PHE A 125 10.44 -0.28 -8.10
N LEU A 126 9.99 -1.22 -8.94
CA LEU A 126 10.23 -1.21 -10.38
C LEU A 126 8.96 -0.74 -11.12
N PRO A 127 8.85 0.55 -11.48
CA PRO A 127 7.71 1.04 -12.25
C PRO A 127 7.79 0.51 -13.68
N THR A 128 6.69 -0.07 -14.16
CA THR A 128 6.54 -0.49 -15.56
C THR A 128 5.32 0.18 -16.17
N SER A 129 5.35 0.40 -17.49
CA SER A 129 4.18 0.91 -18.23
C SER A 129 2.93 0.05 -17.98
N ARG A 130 3.10 -1.28 -17.87
CA ARG A 130 2.02 -2.21 -17.53
C ARG A 130 1.38 -1.90 -16.17
N ARG A 131 2.19 -1.63 -15.13
CA ARG A 131 1.67 -1.26 -13.81
C ARG A 131 0.92 0.07 -13.87
N ILE A 132 1.45 1.07 -14.59
CA ILE A 132 0.76 2.36 -14.75
C ILE A 132 -0.62 2.17 -15.39
N VAL A 133 -0.71 1.37 -16.47
CA VAL A 133 -1.98 1.09 -17.14
C VAL A 133 -2.97 0.40 -16.19
N GLN A 134 -2.53 -0.59 -15.40
CA GLN A 134 -3.38 -1.28 -14.42
C GLN A 134 -3.99 -0.33 -13.38
N PHE A 135 -3.24 0.69 -12.95
CA PHE A 135 -3.69 1.67 -11.96
C PHE A 135 -4.38 2.90 -12.57
N SER A 136 -4.26 3.12 -13.89
CA SER A 136 -4.93 4.23 -14.59
C SER A 136 -6.46 4.04 -14.67
N ASN A 137 -7.20 5.13 -14.83
CA ASN A 137 -8.67 5.09 -15.01
C ASN A 137 -9.13 5.06 -16.48
N GLY A 138 -8.22 5.03 -17.45
CA GLY A 138 -8.49 4.82 -18.89
C GLY A 138 -9.45 5.82 -19.56
N LYS A 139 -10.04 6.76 -18.83
CA LYS A 139 -11.04 7.72 -19.28
C LYS A 139 -10.50 9.14 -19.08
N GLY A 140 -10.48 9.93 -20.16
CA GLY A 140 -10.20 11.36 -20.10
C GLY A 140 -11.46 12.19 -19.76
N PRO A 141 -11.33 13.51 -19.61
CA PRO A 141 -12.48 14.40 -19.45
C PRO A 141 -13.35 14.37 -20.71
N GLY A 142 -14.67 14.46 -20.52
CA GLY A 142 -15.61 14.68 -21.62
C GLY A 142 -15.48 16.10 -22.20
N PRO A 143 -16.09 16.37 -23.38
CA PRO A 143 -15.96 17.65 -24.08
C PRO A 143 -16.33 18.88 -23.22
N ASP A 144 -17.35 18.75 -22.37
CA ASP A 144 -17.89 19.84 -21.53
C ASP A 144 -17.60 19.63 -20.04
N ALA A 145 -16.69 18.72 -19.69
CA ALA A 145 -16.38 18.39 -18.30
C ALA A 145 -15.67 19.55 -17.60
N ARG A 146 -16.12 19.93 -16.41
CA ARG A 146 -15.37 20.85 -15.54
C ARG A 146 -14.14 20.13 -15.00
N ILE A 147 -12.96 20.57 -15.45
CA ILE A 147 -11.68 20.02 -15.00
C ILE A 147 -11.19 20.79 -13.78
N VAL A 148 -10.92 20.08 -12.69
CA VAL A 148 -10.31 20.59 -11.45
C VAL A 148 -8.87 20.11 -11.39
N TYR A 149 -7.96 20.99 -11.00
CA TYR A 149 -6.54 20.67 -10.80
C TYR A 149 -6.16 20.84 -9.33
N ILE A 150 -5.34 19.92 -8.82
CA ILE A 150 -4.70 19.99 -7.51
C ILE A 150 -3.32 19.36 -7.61
N ASP A 151 -2.33 19.90 -6.92
CA ASP A 151 -0.99 19.33 -6.88
C ASP A 151 -0.41 19.23 -5.48
N GLY A 152 0.64 18.42 -5.35
CA GLY A 152 1.34 18.22 -4.09
C GLY A 152 2.36 17.10 -4.17
N ALA A 153 3.06 16.88 -3.05
CA ALA A 153 3.98 15.76 -2.88
C ALA A 153 3.24 14.41 -2.81
N PHE A 154 2.10 14.37 -2.11
CA PHE A 154 1.34 13.15 -1.81
C PHE A 154 2.18 12.01 -1.22
N ASP A 155 3.24 12.35 -0.48
CA ASP A 155 4.08 11.38 0.22
C ASP A 155 3.27 10.66 1.33
N LEU A 156 3.57 9.38 1.55
CA LEU A 156 2.85 8.50 2.49
C LEU A 156 1.33 8.67 2.41
N PHE A 157 0.77 8.49 1.21
CA PHE A 157 -0.65 8.73 0.92
C PHE A 157 -1.62 8.21 2.02
N HIS A 158 -2.34 9.13 2.66
CA HIS A 158 -3.11 8.89 3.88
C HIS A 158 -4.50 9.55 3.85
N ALA A 159 -5.30 9.37 4.91
CA ALA A 159 -6.71 9.79 4.96
C ALA A 159 -6.91 11.29 4.73
N GLY A 160 -5.98 12.14 5.19
CA GLY A 160 -6.00 13.57 4.87
C GLY A 160 -5.93 13.89 3.37
N HIS A 161 -5.08 13.18 2.61
CA HIS A 161 -5.03 13.34 1.15
C HIS A 161 -6.32 12.87 0.49
N VAL A 162 -6.87 11.74 0.93
CA VAL A 162 -8.17 11.24 0.45
C VAL A 162 -9.26 12.28 0.62
N GLU A 163 -9.34 12.91 1.79
CA GLU A 163 -10.37 13.91 2.08
C GLU A 163 -10.21 15.16 1.21
N ILE A 164 -8.99 15.68 1.06
CA ILE A 164 -8.72 16.81 0.18
C ILE A 164 -9.06 16.49 -1.28
N LEU A 165 -8.68 15.31 -1.77
CA LEU A 165 -8.99 14.89 -3.14
C LEU A 165 -10.49 14.67 -3.34
N ARG A 166 -11.21 14.16 -2.33
CA ARG A 166 -12.68 14.01 -2.35
C ARG A 166 -13.37 15.36 -2.47
N LEU A 167 -12.94 16.35 -1.68
CA LEU A 167 -13.47 17.71 -1.74
C LEU A 167 -13.17 18.35 -3.12
N ALA A 168 -11.93 18.25 -3.60
CA ALA A 168 -11.55 18.76 -4.92
C ALA A 168 -12.34 18.09 -6.07
N ARG A 169 -12.52 16.76 -6.00
CA ARG A 169 -13.30 15.99 -6.98
C ARG A 169 -14.76 16.46 -7.04
N GLY A 170 -15.32 16.90 -5.92
CA GLY A 170 -16.69 17.43 -5.83
C GLY A 170 -16.90 18.80 -6.46
N LEU A 171 -15.82 19.51 -6.83
CA LEU A 171 -15.91 20.84 -7.46
C LEU A 171 -16.03 20.80 -8.99
N GLY A 172 -15.92 19.62 -9.62
CA GLY A 172 -16.05 19.45 -11.07
C GLY A 172 -16.31 18.00 -11.50
N ASP A 173 -16.08 17.72 -12.77
CA ASP A 173 -16.40 16.44 -13.42
C ASP A 173 -15.15 15.58 -13.67
N PHE A 174 -13.96 16.19 -13.64
CA PHE A 174 -12.68 15.52 -13.79
C PHE A 174 -11.66 16.13 -12.84
N LEU A 175 -10.91 15.30 -12.10
CA LEU A 175 -9.84 15.76 -11.21
C LEU A 175 -8.49 15.36 -11.80
N LEU A 176 -7.67 16.35 -12.13
CA LEU A 176 -6.29 16.18 -12.55
C LEU A 176 -5.38 16.43 -11.33
N VAL A 177 -4.53 15.46 -11.00
CA VAL A 177 -3.65 15.53 -9.83
C VAL A 177 -2.19 15.63 -10.29
N GLY A 178 -1.53 16.75 -9.98
CA GLY A 178 -0.10 16.95 -10.22
C GLY A 178 0.74 16.37 -9.08
N ILE A 179 1.72 15.54 -9.40
CA ILE A 179 2.66 14.98 -8.42
C ILE A 179 3.99 15.71 -8.56
N HIS A 180 4.47 16.33 -7.47
CA HIS A 180 5.77 16.99 -7.43
C HIS A 180 6.90 15.99 -7.62
N THR A 181 8.03 16.45 -8.20
CA THR A 181 9.23 15.61 -8.32
C THR A 181 9.93 15.46 -6.97
N ASP A 182 10.67 14.37 -6.77
CA ASP A 182 11.46 14.16 -5.54
C ASP A 182 12.40 15.34 -5.23
N GLN A 183 12.94 15.99 -6.28
CA GLN A 183 13.83 17.15 -6.12
C GLN A 183 13.09 18.39 -5.61
N THR A 184 11.80 18.52 -5.89
CA THR A 184 10.96 19.65 -5.46
C THR A 184 10.55 19.52 -3.99
N VAL A 185 10.37 18.29 -3.50
CA VAL A 185 9.85 18.00 -2.15
C VAL A 185 10.94 17.98 -1.08
N ARG A 186 12.21 17.86 -1.50
CA ARG A 186 13.37 17.71 -0.61
C ARG A 186 13.80 19.00 0.10
#